data_AF-A0A1A7R1I6-F1
#
_entry.id   AF-A0A1A7R1I6-F1
#
_cell.length_a   1.000
_cell.length_b   1.000
_cell.length_c   1.000
_cell.angle_alpha   90.00
_cell.angle_beta   90.00
_cell.angle_gamma   90.00
#
_symmetry.space_group_name_H-M   'P 1'
#
loop_
_entity.id
_entity.type
_entity.pdbx_description
1 polymer ?
#
loop_
_entity_poly.entity_id
_entity_poly.type
_entity_poly.pdbx_seq_one_letter_code
_entity_poly.pdbx_strand_id
1 'polypeptide(L)' 'MEKKWILLIALLIFFTFIFLFWRLTSGYAKKEYGTKMSKHWPTRLSYWQAAILYSTGFTAVTLFLLKWGNILNF' A
#
# COMPACT_ATOMS: atom_id res chain seq x y z
N MET A 1 -14.76 -7.06 18.54
CA MET A 1 -14.63 -5.78 17.80
C MET A 1 -15.75 -5.70 16.80
N GLU A 2 -16.51 -4.60 16.74
CA GLU A 2 -17.51 -4.46 15.67
C GLU A 2 -16.81 -4.51 14.31
N LYS A 3 -17.49 -5.07 13.30
CA LYS A 3 -16.97 -5.15 11.92
C LYS A 3 -16.47 -3.81 11.39
N LYS A 4 -17.06 -2.70 11.86
CA LYS A 4 -16.64 -1.32 11.56
C LYS A 4 -15.20 -1.02 11.99
N TRP A 5 -14.77 -1.49 13.17
CA TRP A 5 -13.42 -1.25 13.68
C TRP A 5 -12.36 -2.02 12.90
N ILE A 6 -12.67 -3.24 12.46
CA ILE A 6 -11.77 -4.04 11.62
C ILE A 6 -11.53 -3.36 10.27
N LEU A 7 -12.58 -2.80 9.65
CA LEU A 7 -12.46 -2.01 8.42
C LEU A 7 -11.59 -0.77 8.61
N LEU A 8 -11.75 -0.06 9.73
CA LEU A 8 -10.97 1.13 10.06
C LEU A 8 -9.48 0.79 10.21
N ILE A 9 -9.15 -0.31 10.88
CA ILE A 9 -7.78 -0.80 11.05
C ILE A 9 -7.19 -1.22 9.70
N ALA A 10 -7.94 -1.94 8.87
CA ALA A 10 -7.50 -2.33 7.53
C ALA A 10 -7.18 -1.11 6.65
N LEU A 11 -8.03 -0.07 6.69
CA LEU A 11 -7.79 1.19 6.00
C LEU A 11 -6.51 1.89 6.50
N LEU A 12 -6.32 1.98 7.82
CA LEU A 12 -5.12 2.57 8.42
C LEU A 12 -3.83 1.86 7.99
N ILE A 13 -3.84 0.53 7.98
CA ILE A 13 -2.72 -0.30 7.53
C ILE A 13 -2.45 -0.06 6.03
N PHE A 14 -3.49 -0.07 5.21
CA PHE A 14 -3.37 0.20 3.77
C PHE A 14 -2.79 1.59 3.48
N PHE A 15 -3.31 2.64 4.15
CA PHE A 15 -2.78 4.00 4.01
C PHE A 15 -1.32 4.11 4.48
N THR A 16 -0.95 3.38 5.52
CA THR A 16 0.44 3.33 6.00
C THR A 16 1.35 2.70 4.96
N PHE A 17 0.96 1.55 4.39
CA PHE A 17 1.75 0.87 3.36
C PHE A 17 1.85 1.67 2.07
N ILE A 18 0.76 2.30 1.61
CA ILE A 18 0.81 3.09 0.38
C ILE A 18 1.66 4.35 0.56
N PHE A 19 1.64 4.95 1.74
CA PHE A 19 2.51 6.07 2.08
C PHE A 19 3.99 5.66 2.15
N LEU A 20 4.28 4.51 2.77
CA LEU A 20 5.62 3.92 2.80
C LEU A 20 6.12 3.59 1.40
N PHE A 21 5.28 2.93 0.60
CA PHE A 21 5.59 2.60 -0.79
C PHE A 21 5.92 3.87 -1.56
N TRP A 22 5.05 4.88 -1.51
CA TRP A 22 5.28 6.17 -2.15
C TRP A 22 6.59 6.79 -1.66
N ARG A 23 6.83 6.88 -0.35
CA ARG A 23 8.01 7.53 0.20
C ARG A 23 9.31 6.86 -0.25
N LEU A 24 9.34 5.53 -0.27
CA LEU A 24 10.51 4.75 -0.68
C LEU A 24 10.73 4.81 -2.20
N THR A 25 9.67 4.65 -2.98
CA THR A 25 9.77 4.57 -4.45
C THR A 25 9.76 5.93 -5.12
N SER A 26 9.26 7.00 -4.51
CA SER A 26 9.30 8.37 -5.08
C SER A 26 10.72 8.91 -5.23
N GLY A 27 11.62 8.59 -4.30
CA GLY A 27 13.04 8.93 -4.40
C GLY A 27 13.72 8.16 -5.54
N TYR A 28 13.41 6.86 -5.66
CA TYR A 28 13.95 6.00 -6.72
C TYR A 28 13.39 6.36 -8.11
N ALA A 29 12.09 6.55 -8.23
CA ALA A 29 11.41 6.99 -9.44
C ALA A 29 11.99 8.31 -9.97
N LYS A 30 12.29 9.26 -9.08
CA LYS A 30 12.92 10.54 -9.45
C LYS A 30 14.37 10.36 -9.93
N LYS A 31 15.10 9.40 -9.37
CA LYS A 31 16.50 9.11 -9.71
C LYS A 31 16.64 8.29 -11.00
N GLU A 32 15.72 7.38 -11.25
CA GLU A 32 15.81 6.37 -12.32
C GLU A 32 15.11 6.81 -13.61
N TYR A 33 13.99 7.55 -13.52
CA TYR A 33 13.24 8.02 -14.68
C TYR A 33 13.34 9.55 -14.93
N GLY A 34 14.00 10.30 -14.03
CA GLY A 34 14.14 11.76 -14.12
C GLY A 34 12.79 12.49 -14.25
N THR A 35 12.78 13.69 -14.82
CA THR A 35 11.54 14.47 -15.09
C THR A 35 10.62 13.85 -16.16
N LYS A 36 11.06 12.77 -16.83
CA LYS A 36 10.29 12.12 -17.92
C LYS A 36 9.24 11.12 -17.42
N MET A 37 9.32 10.65 -16.17
CA MET A 37 8.29 9.72 -15.64
C MET A 37 6.89 10.35 -15.59
N SER A 38 6.81 11.65 -15.29
CA SER A 38 5.55 12.39 -15.30
C SER A 38 5.00 12.66 -16.71
N LYS A 39 5.82 12.52 -17.77
CA LYS A 39 5.39 12.76 -19.16
C LYS A 39 4.73 11.53 -19.80
N HIS A 40 4.90 10.33 -19.23
CA HIS A 40 4.24 9.13 -19.71
C HIS A 40 3.17 8.63 -18.73
N TRP A 41 1.92 8.98 -19.06
CA TRP A 41 0.71 8.55 -18.35
C TRP A 41 0.65 7.03 -18.10
N PRO A 42 1.01 6.15 -19.05
CA PRO A 42 0.97 4.69 -18.83
C PRO A 42 1.95 4.26 -17.74
N THR A 43 3.18 4.79 -17.75
CA THR A 43 4.21 4.46 -16.76
C THR A 43 3.81 4.90 -15.35
N ARG A 44 3.15 6.06 -15.25
CA ARG A 44 2.57 6.54 -13.98
C ARG A 44 1.43 5.63 -13.53
N LEU A 45 0.54 5.22 -14.43
CA LEU A 45 -0.55 4.29 -14.11
C LEU A 45 -0.03 2.94 -13.61
N SER A 46 0.93 2.34 -14.32
CA SER A 46 1.54 1.07 -13.92
C SER A 46 2.25 1.18 -12.56
N TYR A 47 2.92 2.30 -12.29
CA TYR A 47 3.53 2.56 -10.97
C TYR A 47 2.49 2.61 -9.86
N TRP A 48 1.39 3.32 -10.07
CA TRP A 48 0.29 3.41 -9.11
C TRP A 48 -0.45 2.08 -8.93
N GLN A 49 -0.62 1.33 -10.01
CA GLN A 49 -1.21 0.00 -9.98
C GLN A 49 -0.34 -0.96 -9.16
N ALA A 50 0.99 -0.92 -9.35
CA ALA A 50 1.93 -1.66 -8.53
C ALA A 50 1.85 -1.23 -7.06
N ALA A 51 1.83 0.07 -6.78
CA ALA A 51 1.72 0.60 -5.42
C ALA A 51 0.47 0.08 -4.70
N ILE A 52 -0.68 0.09 -5.37
CA ILE A 52 -1.95 -0.43 -4.82
C ILE A 52 -1.85 -1.95 -4.62
N LEU A 53 -1.31 -2.69 -5.58
CA LEU A 53 -1.24 -4.14 -5.53
C LEU A 53 -0.33 -4.62 -4.38
N TYR A 54 0.86 -4.02 -4.24
CA TYR A 54 1.74 -4.29 -3.11
C TYR A 54 1.10 -3.88 -1.79
N SER A 55 0.48 -2.69 -1.71
CA SER A 55 -0.15 -2.21 -0.47
C SER A 55 -1.31 -3.11 -0.04
N THR A 56 -2.13 -3.58 -0.98
CA THR A 56 -3.22 -4.53 -0.71
C THR A 56 -2.66 -5.87 -0.25
N GLY A 57 -1.62 -6.40 -0.92
CA GLY A 57 -0.96 -7.64 -0.53
C GLY A 57 -0.39 -7.59 0.88
N PHE A 58 0.37 -6.55 1.20
CA PHE A 58 0.92 -6.33 2.55
C PHE A 58 -0.18 -6.15 3.60
N THR A 59 -1.25 -5.43 3.27
CA THR A 59 -2.40 -5.25 4.17
C THR A 59 -3.08 -6.59 4.46
N ALA A 60 -3.32 -7.40 3.43
CA ALA A 60 -3.93 -8.73 3.59
C ALA A 60 -3.06 -9.65 4.45
N VAL A 61 -1.75 -9.69 4.19
CA VAL A 61 -0.79 -10.47 5.01
C VAL A 61 -0.79 -9.99 6.46
N THR A 62 -0.80 -8.67 6.69
CA THR A 62 -0.84 -8.09 8.04
C THR A 62 -2.13 -8.45 8.77
N LEU A 63 -3.30 -8.35 8.10
CA LEU A 63 -4.58 -8.76 8.68
C LEU A 63 -4.60 -10.26 8.99
N PHE A 64 -4.01 -11.09 8.13
CA PHE A 64 -3.89 -12.52 8.37
C PHE A 64 -3.01 -12.83 9.58
N LEU A 65 -1.87 -12.14 9.74
CA LEU A 65 -1.01 -12.26 10.91
C LEU A 65 -1.69 -11.79 12.20
N LEU A 66 -2.45 -10.69 12.14
CA LEU A 66 -3.22 -10.20 13.29
C LEU A 66 -4.34 -11.17 13.70
N LYS A 67 -4.96 -11.85 12.72
CA LYS A 67 -5.90 -12.94 12.99
C LYS A 67 -5.19 -14.15 13.61
N TRP A 68 -4.05 -14.55 13.07
CA TRP A 68 -3.25 -15.67 13.59
C TRP A 68 -2.78 -15.43 15.03
N GLY A 69 -2.38 -14.20 15.35
CA GLY A 69 -2.00 -13.78 16.71
C GLY A 69 -3.18 -13.61 17.66
N ASN A 70 -4.42 -13.94 17.24
CA ASN A 70 -5.64 -13.77 18.02
C ASN A 70 -5.94 -12.32 18.44
N ILE A 71 -5.30 -11.34 17.76
CA ILE A 71 -5.46 -9.89 18.02
C ILE A 71 -6.74 -9.39 17.35
N LEU A 72 -7.00 -9.83 16.11
CA LEU A 72 -8.23 -9.56 15.38
C LEU A 72 -9.02 -10.86 15.22
N ASN A 73 -10.03 -11.06 16.06
CA ASN A 73 -10.98 -12.15 15.90
C ASN A 73 -12.16 -11.71 15.02
N PHE A 74 -12.17 -12.22 13.79
CA PHE A 74 -13.25 -12.09 12.82
C PHE A 74 -13.43 -13.37 12.01
#